data_AF-I1QGS5-F1
#
_entry.id   AF-I1QGS5-F1
#
_cell.length_a   1.000
_cell.length_b   1.000
_cell.length_c   1.000
_cell.angle_alpha   90.00
_cell.angle_beta   90.00
_cell.angle_gamma   90.00
#
_symmetry.space_group_name_H-M   'P 1'
#
loop_
_entity.id
_entity.type
_entity.pdbx_description
1 polymer ?
#
loop_
_entity_poly.entity_id
_entity_poly.type
_entity_poly.pdbx_seq_one_letter_code
_entity_poly.pdbx_strand_id
1 'polypeptide(L)'
;MANKGGEPAARAAVRHGGGPVAFKDAVDVDAAPVRPPMEHGAAVSALPAGVSYGQPMRCYGGTWVFESWAQGMMAMHRGGGLVPRASDVLLASLPKSGTTWLKALAFATTARRACPPPASPDHPLRRLNPHDCVPLLERLFAAGRDALLDELPSPRLMCTHMPLVGNLVIIRHILI
;
A
#
# COMPACT_ATOMS: atom_id res chain seq x y z
N MET A 1 -41.34 -32.05 -11.76
CA MET A 1 -40.25 -31.47 -10.95
C MET A 1 -39.56 -30.40 -11.77
N ALA A 2 -39.87 -29.14 -11.53
CA ALA A 2 -39.25 -28.01 -12.23
C ALA A 2 -38.15 -27.43 -11.33
N ASN A 3 -36.88 -27.63 -11.71
CA ASN A 3 -35.76 -27.06 -10.98
C ASN A 3 -35.53 -25.63 -11.47
N LYS A 4 -35.72 -24.67 -10.55
CA LYS A 4 -35.53 -23.24 -10.79
C LYS A 4 -34.03 -22.96 -10.97
N GLY A 5 -33.68 -22.36 -12.10
CA GLY A 5 -32.35 -21.81 -12.33
C GLY A 5 -32.03 -20.76 -11.28
N GLY A 6 -30.97 -21.00 -10.52
CA GLY A 6 -30.35 -20.00 -9.66
C GLY A 6 -29.56 -19.03 -10.52
N GLU A 7 -30.10 -17.84 -10.72
CA GLU A 7 -29.39 -16.68 -11.27
C GLU A 7 -28.26 -16.30 -10.30
N PRO A 8 -27.00 -16.16 -10.74
CA PRO A 8 -25.93 -15.69 -9.87
C PRO A 8 -26.20 -14.23 -9.51
N ALA A 9 -26.22 -13.95 -8.19
CA ALA A 9 -26.37 -12.62 -7.65
C ALA A 9 -25.40 -11.65 -8.35
N ALA A 10 -25.95 -10.69 -9.09
CA ALA A 10 -25.20 -9.64 -9.74
C ALA A 10 -24.35 -8.92 -8.69
N ARG A 11 -23.01 -9.04 -8.81
CA ARG A 11 -22.06 -8.18 -8.11
C ARG A 11 -22.45 -6.75 -8.44
N ALA A 12 -22.91 -6.00 -7.43
CA ALA A 12 -23.24 -4.59 -7.59
C ALA A 12 -22.03 -3.87 -8.18
N ALA A 13 -22.19 -3.37 -9.41
CA ALA A 13 -21.17 -2.56 -10.05
C ALA A 13 -20.92 -1.32 -9.19
N VAL A 14 -19.73 -1.25 -8.59
CA VAL A 14 -19.26 -0.06 -7.87
C VAL A 14 -19.31 1.09 -8.87
N ARG A 15 -20.16 2.09 -8.58
CA ARG A 15 -20.18 3.33 -9.35
C ARG A 15 -18.81 3.99 -9.15
N HIS A 16 -18.02 4.10 -10.21
CA HIS A 16 -16.71 4.78 -10.17
C HIS A 16 -16.89 6.29 -9.98
N GLY A 17 -17.23 6.70 -8.77
CA GLY A 17 -17.28 8.08 -8.32
C GLY A 17 -15.91 8.57 -7.87
N GLY A 18 -14.96 8.74 -8.80
CA GLY A 18 -13.78 9.60 -8.67
C GLY A 18 -12.93 9.55 -7.38
N GLY A 19 -12.88 8.42 -6.66
CA GLY A 19 -12.16 8.26 -5.40
C GLY A 19 -11.36 6.95 -5.34
N PRO A 20 -10.48 6.78 -4.34
CA PRO A 20 -9.67 5.57 -4.21
C PRO A 20 -10.54 4.36 -3.90
N VAL A 21 -10.13 3.21 -4.42
CA VAL A 21 -10.70 1.89 -4.11
C VAL A 21 -9.86 1.19 -3.04
N ALA A 22 -10.46 0.28 -2.28
CA ALA A 22 -9.70 -0.52 -1.32
C ALA A 22 -8.75 -1.45 -2.08
N PHE A 23 -7.47 -1.44 -1.69
CA PHE A 23 -6.43 -2.19 -2.39
C PHE A 23 -6.78 -3.66 -2.61
N LYS A 24 -7.19 -4.36 -1.55
CA LYS A 24 -7.55 -5.79 -1.62
C LYS A 24 -8.79 -6.09 -2.47
N ASP A 25 -9.67 -5.13 -2.69
CA ASP A 25 -10.83 -5.31 -3.58
C ASP A 25 -10.46 -5.04 -5.06
N ALA A 26 -9.36 -4.35 -5.30
CA ALA A 26 -8.95 -3.89 -6.63
C ALA A 26 -7.93 -4.79 -7.31
N VAL A 27 -7.11 -5.52 -6.54
CA VAL A 27 -6.04 -6.34 -7.10
C VAL A 27 -6.07 -7.76 -6.53
N ASP A 28 -5.74 -8.73 -7.39
CA ASP A 28 -5.51 -10.12 -6.96
C ASP A 28 -4.03 -10.29 -6.56
N VAL A 29 -3.78 -10.09 -5.27
CA VAL A 29 -2.44 -10.16 -4.69
C VAL A 29 -1.80 -11.54 -4.86
N ASP A 30 -2.59 -12.61 -4.96
CA ASP A 30 -2.09 -13.98 -5.01
C ASP A 30 -1.84 -14.43 -6.46
N ALA A 31 -2.56 -13.88 -7.43
CA ALA A 31 -2.35 -14.13 -8.86
C ALA A 31 -1.23 -13.27 -9.49
N ALA A 32 -0.83 -12.18 -8.84
CA ALA A 32 0.13 -11.23 -9.40
C ALA A 32 1.55 -11.82 -9.58
N PRO A 33 2.17 -11.68 -10.76
CA PRO A 33 3.55 -12.06 -10.98
C PRO A 33 4.49 -11.34 -10.01
N VAL A 34 5.32 -12.11 -9.30
CA VAL A 34 6.35 -11.57 -8.40
C VAL A 34 7.60 -11.26 -9.20
N ARG A 35 8.02 -10.00 -9.22
CA ARG A 35 9.35 -9.64 -9.73
C ARG A 35 10.43 -10.25 -8.83
N PRO A 36 11.52 -10.79 -9.39
CA PRO A 36 12.58 -11.39 -8.59
C PRO A 36 13.17 -10.36 -7.61
N PRO A 37 13.27 -10.68 -6.30
CA PRO A 37 13.81 -9.75 -5.28
C PRO A 37 15.29 -9.37 -5.45
N MET A 38 16.00 -9.98 -6.41
CA MET A 38 17.47 -10.07 -6.39
C MET A 38 18.19 -8.75 -6.71
N GLU A 39 17.54 -7.77 -7.33
CA GLU A 39 18.24 -6.57 -7.85
C GLU A 39 18.85 -5.68 -6.74
N HIS A 40 18.41 -5.82 -5.48
CA HIS A 40 18.86 -4.94 -4.39
C HIS A 40 19.52 -5.66 -3.21
N GLY A 41 19.57 -7.00 -3.24
CA GLY A 41 20.06 -7.83 -2.14
C GLY A 41 21.46 -7.45 -1.68
N ALA A 42 22.43 -7.42 -2.60
CA ALA A 42 23.83 -7.11 -2.29
C ALA A 42 24.01 -5.70 -1.69
N ALA A 43 23.27 -4.71 -2.20
CA ALA A 43 23.38 -3.33 -1.74
C ALA A 43 22.70 -3.12 -0.37
N VAL A 44 21.64 -3.86 -0.05
CA VAL A 44 21.08 -3.89 1.32
C VAL A 44 22.03 -4.62 2.27
N SER A 45 22.64 -5.72 1.84
CA SER A 45 23.61 -6.46 2.64
C SER A 45 24.86 -5.65 2.99
N ALA A 46 25.22 -4.68 2.14
CA ALA A 46 26.33 -3.75 2.38
C ALA A 46 26.00 -2.64 3.39
N LEU A 47 24.72 -2.42 3.75
CA LEU A 47 24.35 -1.44 4.77
C LEU A 47 24.76 -1.94 6.16
N PRO A 48 25.11 -1.02 7.09
CA PRO A 48 25.40 -1.39 8.48
C PRO A 48 24.27 -2.24 9.06
N ALA A 49 24.63 -3.38 9.62
CA ALA A 49 23.68 -4.34 10.17
C ALA A 49 23.55 -4.17 11.68
N GLY A 50 22.37 -4.48 12.20
CA GLY A 50 22.08 -4.48 13.62
C GLY A 50 20.91 -5.40 13.94
N VAL A 51 20.60 -5.55 15.22
CA VAL A 51 19.44 -6.31 15.67
C VAL A 51 18.67 -5.46 16.66
N SER A 52 17.35 -5.41 16.52
CA SER A 52 16.45 -4.76 17.47
C SER A 52 15.22 -5.63 17.67
N TYR A 53 14.85 -5.88 18.93
CA TYR A 53 13.75 -6.80 19.29
C TYR A 53 13.81 -8.17 18.59
N GLY A 54 15.01 -8.71 18.39
CA GLY A 54 15.23 -9.98 17.69
C GLY A 54 14.98 -9.93 16.17
N GLN A 55 14.81 -8.74 15.59
CA GLN A 55 14.60 -8.54 14.17
C GLN A 55 15.87 -7.95 13.50
N PRO A 56 16.24 -8.43 12.31
CA PRO A 56 17.39 -7.91 11.58
C PRO A 56 17.11 -6.49 11.07
N MET A 57 18.05 -5.58 11.36
CA MET A 57 18.00 -4.16 11.03
C MET A 57 19.10 -3.80 10.03
N ARG A 58 18.83 -2.80 9.20
CA ARG A 58 19.81 -2.14 8.34
C ARG A 58 19.78 -0.64 8.58
N CYS A 59 20.94 0.00 8.62
CA CYS A 59 21.05 1.46 8.67
C CYS A 59 20.94 2.03 7.24
N TYR A 60 19.75 2.51 6.89
CA TYR A 60 19.44 3.12 5.61
C TYR A 60 19.41 4.65 5.74
N GLY A 61 20.34 5.35 5.08
CA GLY A 61 20.38 6.82 5.12
C GLY A 61 20.52 7.42 6.52
N GLY A 62 21.21 6.72 7.44
CA GLY A 62 21.34 7.13 8.85
C GLY A 62 20.18 6.70 9.76
N THR A 63 19.14 6.06 9.23
CA THR A 63 18.00 5.54 10.00
C THR A 63 18.00 4.03 10.04
N TRP A 64 17.73 3.43 11.21
CA TRP A 64 17.59 1.99 11.34
C TRP A 64 16.20 1.52 10.93
N VAL A 65 16.13 0.60 9.97
CA VAL A 65 14.87 0.02 9.45
C VAL A 65 14.95 -1.51 9.43
N PHE A 66 13.80 -2.19 9.38
CA PHE A 66 13.76 -3.64 9.14
C PHE A 66 14.49 -3.99 7.84
N GLU A 67 15.32 -5.03 7.86
CA GLU A 67 16.05 -5.47 6.66
C GLU A 67 15.11 -5.75 5.49
N SER A 68 13.96 -6.37 5.75
CA SER A 68 12.92 -6.58 4.75
C SER A 68 12.37 -5.28 4.16
N TRP A 69 12.28 -4.22 4.95
CA TRP A 69 11.84 -2.91 4.46
C TRP A 69 12.95 -2.18 3.71
N ALA A 70 14.21 -2.34 4.11
CA ALA A 70 15.35 -1.78 3.38
C ALA A 70 15.37 -2.28 1.92
N GLN A 71 15.02 -3.55 1.67
CA GLN A 71 14.87 -4.09 0.31
C GLN A 71 13.80 -3.34 -0.49
N GLY A 72 12.62 -3.13 0.10
CA GLY A 72 11.54 -2.40 -0.56
C GLY A 72 11.88 -0.93 -0.79
N MET A 73 12.44 -0.26 0.22
CA MET A 73 12.89 1.13 0.11
C MET A 73 13.96 1.31 -0.98
N MET A 74 14.88 0.36 -1.10
CA MET A 74 15.88 0.32 -2.18
C MET A 74 15.24 0.14 -3.55
N ALA A 75 14.28 -0.77 -3.68
CA ALA A 75 13.55 -1.00 -4.93
C ALA A 75 12.76 0.24 -5.37
N MET A 76 12.13 0.93 -4.42
CA MET A 76 11.46 2.20 -4.65
C MET A 76 12.41 3.29 -5.17
N HIS A 77 13.69 3.30 -4.72
CA HIS A 77 14.66 4.35 -5.06
C HIS A 77 15.54 4.07 -6.27
N ARG A 78 15.93 2.81 -6.55
CA ARG A 78 17.01 2.49 -7.50
C ARG A 78 16.61 1.63 -8.71
N GLY A 79 15.37 1.11 -8.80
CA GLY A 79 14.97 0.08 -9.77
C GLY A 79 13.81 0.42 -10.72
N GLY A 80 13.66 1.70 -11.12
CA GLY A 80 12.50 2.18 -11.89
C GLY A 80 11.37 2.74 -11.02
N GLY A 81 11.37 2.40 -9.73
CA GLY A 81 10.72 3.13 -8.63
C GLY A 81 9.20 3.20 -8.66
N LEU A 82 8.65 3.85 -7.63
CA LEU A 82 7.25 4.28 -7.67
C LEU A 82 7.12 5.34 -8.76
N VAL A 83 6.32 5.09 -9.79
CA VAL A 83 5.94 6.11 -10.77
C VAL A 83 4.74 6.87 -10.22
N PRO A 84 4.92 8.10 -9.74
CA PRO A 84 3.82 8.84 -9.14
C PRO A 84 2.81 9.34 -10.17
N ARG A 85 1.56 9.40 -9.76
CA ARG A 85 0.48 10.08 -10.48
C ARG A 85 0.17 11.39 -9.76
N ALA A 86 -0.25 12.40 -10.50
CA ALA A 86 -0.57 13.72 -9.95
C ALA A 86 -1.69 13.70 -8.87
N SER A 87 -2.51 12.65 -8.88
CA SER A 87 -3.62 12.43 -7.96
C SER A 87 -3.29 11.45 -6.82
N ASP A 88 -2.06 10.93 -6.75
CA ASP A 88 -1.68 10.02 -5.66
C ASP A 88 -1.67 10.75 -4.31
N VAL A 89 -2.04 10.01 -3.28
CA VAL A 89 -1.98 10.44 -1.88
C VAL A 89 -1.09 9.46 -1.13
N LEU A 90 0.01 9.99 -0.58
CA LEU A 90 0.97 9.21 0.20
C LEU A 90 0.87 9.57 1.68
N LEU A 91 0.52 8.57 2.51
CA LEU A 91 0.50 8.68 3.96
C LEU A 91 1.89 8.33 4.52
N ALA A 92 2.60 9.32 5.04
CA ALA A 92 3.89 9.11 5.70
C ALA A 92 3.69 9.10 7.22
N SER A 93 4.26 8.11 7.89
CA SER A 93 4.17 7.99 9.36
C SER A 93 5.30 7.14 9.91
N LEU A 94 5.57 7.23 11.21
CA LEU A 94 6.51 6.32 11.86
C LEU A 94 5.84 4.95 12.12
N PRO A 95 6.61 3.87 12.17
CA PRO A 95 6.08 2.58 12.57
C PRO A 95 5.43 2.68 13.95
N LYS A 96 4.24 2.08 14.08
CA LYS A 96 3.49 2.00 15.34
C LYS A 96 2.95 3.33 15.87
N SER A 97 3.06 4.45 15.15
CA SER A 97 2.50 5.76 15.56
C SER A 97 1.01 5.95 15.22
N GLY A 98 0.22 4.86 15.16
CA GLY A 98 -1.20 4.94 14.83
C GLY A 98 -1.56 4.80 13.33
N THR A 99 -0.73 4.13 12.53
CA THR A 99 -0.96 3.94 11.09
C THR A 99 -2.29 3.31 10.72
N THR A 100 -2.81 2.41 11.56
CA THR A 100 -4.11 1.77 11.32
C THR A 100 -5.24 2.80 11.35
N TRP A 101 -5.22 3.71 12.33
CA TRP A 101 -6.17 4.81 12.43
C TRP A 101 -6.00 5.81 11.29
N LEU A 102 -4.76 6.19 10.98
CA LEU A 102 -4.44 7.08 9.87
C LEU A 102 -4.97 6.55 8.53
N LYS A 103 -4.72 5.27 8.22
CA LYS A 103 -5.22 4.61 7.00
C LYS A 103 -6.75 4.59 6.95
N ALA A 104 -7.40 4.25 8.06
CA ALA A 104 -8.86 4.22 8.13
C ALA A 104 -9.48 5.60 7.87
N LEU A 105 -8.96 6.63 8.54
CA LEU A 105 -9.45 8.00 8.43
C LEU A 105 -9.21 8.57 7.03
N ALA A 106 -8.01 8.37 6.47
CA ALA A 106 -7.69 8.82 5.12
C ALA A 106 -8.57 8.14 4.08
N PHE A 107 -8.74 6.82 4.18
CA PHE A 107 -9.60 6.05 3.27
C PHE A 107 -11.06 6.51 3.37
N ALA A 108 -11.63 6.59 4.57
CA ALA A 108 -13.01 7.04 4.77
C ALA A 108 -13.25 8.45 4.17
N THR A 109 -12.26 9.34 4.30
CA THR A 109 -12.36 10.73 3.84
C THR A 109 -12.27 10.85 2.31
N THR A 110 -11.32 10.14 1.71
CA THR A 110 -11.02 10.22 0.28
C THR A 110 -11.99 9.38 -0.55
N ALA A 111 -12.42 8.22 -0.04
CA ALA A 111 -13.35 7.32 -0.69
C ALA A 111 -14.84 7.65 -0.42
N ARG A 112 -15.15 8.69 0.38
CA ARG A 112 -16.53 9.02 0.82
C ARG A 112 -17.56 9.15 -0.29
N ARG A 113 -17.14 9.52 -1.51
CA ARG A 113 -18.02 9.66 -2.70
C ARG A 113 -18.03 8.42 -3.59
N ALA A 114 -17.04 7.54 -3.45
CA ALA A 114 -16.85 6.34 -4.26
C ALA A 114 -17.37 5.08 -3.55
N CYS A 115 -17.42 5.09 -2.22
CA CYS A 115 -17.87 3.96 -1.41
C CYS A 115 -19.29 4.16 -0.86
N PRO A 116 -19.98 3.06 -0.51
CA PRO A 116 -21.19 3.12 0.30
C PRO A 116 -20.98 3.94 1.58
N PRO A 117 -22.04 4.48 2.22
CA PRO A 117 -21.90 5.19 3.49
C PRO A 117 -21.22 4.33 4.57
N PRO A 118 -20.50 4.93 5.55
CA PRO A 118 -19.79 4.18 6.60
C PRO A 118 -20.66 3.21 7.42
N ALA A 119 -21.97 3.46 7.50
CA ALA A 119 -22.93 2.59 8.17
C ALA A 119 -23.29 1.33 7.35
N SER A 120 -23.01 1.31 6.05
CA SER A 120 -23.30 0.16 5.18
C SER A 120 -22.37 -1.02 5.50
N PRO A 121 -22.87 -2.26 5.61
CA PRO A 121 -22.02 -3.44 5.75
C PRO A 121 -21.08 -3.65 4.56
N ASP A 122 -21.41 -3.09 3.41
CA ASP A 122 -20.61 -3.17 2.17
C ASP A 122 -19.50 -2.11 2.11
N HIS A 123 -19.40 -1.21 3.11
CA HIS A 123 -18.29 -0.27 3.17
C HIS A 123 -16.97 -1.05 3.41
N PRO A 124 -15.88 -0.82 2.64
CA PRO A 124 -14.65 -1.60 2.78
C PRO A 124 -14.09 -1.67 4.21
N LEU A 125 -14.06 -0.54 4.94
CA LEU A 125 -13.65 -0.51 6.35
C LEU A 125 -14.54 -1.30 7.34
N ARG A 126 -15.72 -1.78 6.93
CA ARG A 126 -16.58 -2.66 7.74
C ARG A 126 -16.26 -4.14 7.52
N ARG A 127 -15.58 -4.47 6.41
CA ARG A 127 -15.30 -5.85 5.97
C ARG A 127 -13.81 -6.17 5.89
N LEU A 128 -12.95 -5.16 5.77
CA LEU A 128 -11.52 -5.25 5.58
C LEU A 128 -10.75 -4.54 6.70
N ASN A 129 -9.51 -4.98 6.94
CA ASN A 129 -8.60 -4.23 7.79
C ASN A 129 -8.13 -2.94 7.06
N PRO A 130 -7.92 -1.80 7.73
CA PRO A 130 -7.38 -0.60 7.08
C PRO A 130 -6.06 -0.82 6.32
N HIS A 131 -5.25 -1.80 6.72
CA HIS A 131 -4.05 -2.21 6.00
C HIS A 131 -4.33 -2.95 4.68
N ASP A 132 -5.52 -3.55 4.53
CA ASP A 132 -6.00 -4.14 3.28
C ASP A 132 -6.60 -3.07 2.34
N CYS A 133 -7.03 -1.92 2.87
CA CYS A 133 -7.54 -0.81 2.07
C CYS A 133 -6.39 0.06 1.51
N VAL A 134 -5.35 0.31 2.31
CA VAL A 134 -4.24 1.19 1.97
C VAL A 134 -2.91 0.42 2.05
N PRO A 135 -2.23 0.14 0.93
CA PRO A 135 -1.03 -0.68 0.92
C PRO A 135 0.16 0.03 1.55
N LEU A 136 1.08 -0.74 2.13
CA LEU A 136 2.39 -0.25 2.59
C LEU A 136 3.42 -0.48 1.47
N LEU A 137 4.02 0.60 0.98
CA LEU A 137 4.89 0.55 -0.20
C LEU A 137 6.12 -0.32 0.04
N GLU A 138 6.81 -0.18 1.16
CA GLU A 138 8.01 -0.96 1.48
C GLU A 138 7.75 -2.45 1.40
N ARG A 139 6.56 -2.89 1.85
CA ARG A 139 6.16 -4.30 1.82
C ARG A 139 5.83 -4.76 0.40
N LEU A 140 5.14 -3.94 -0.40
CA LEU A 140 4.84 -4.29 -1.79
C LEU A 140 6.11 -4.41 -2.63
N PHE A 141 6.99 -3.42 -2.53
CA PHE A 141 8.25 -3.39 -3.25
C PHE A 141 9.21 -4.50 -2.80
N ALA A 142 9.31 -4.76 -1.49
CA ALA A 142 10.12 -5.88 -0.99
C ALA A 142 9.62 -7.25 -1.47
N ALA A 143 8.31 -7.37 -1.73
CA ALA A 143 7.70 -8.56 -2.29
C ALA A 143 7.74 -8.63 -3.82
N GLY A 144 8.29 -7.63 -4.52
CA GLY A 144 8.29 -7.56 -5.98
C GLY A 144 6.88 -7.45 -6.58
N ARG A 145 5.94 -6.85 -5.85
CA ARG A 145 4.51 -6.70 -6.22
C ARG A 145 4.13 -5.24 -6.47
N ASP A 146 5.09 -4.40 -6.83
CA ASP A 146 4.94 -2.98 -7.14
C ASP A 146 4.01 -2.74 -8.34
N ALA A 147 3.99 -3.65 -9.32
CA ALA A 147 3.12 -3.57 -10.51
C ALA A 147 1.61 -3.52 -10.16
N LEU A 148 1.21 -4.06 -9.00
CA LEU A 148 -0.17 -3.97 -8.53
C LEU A 148 -0.64 -2.52 -8.31
N LEU A 149 0.29 -1.59 -8.09
CA LEU A 149 -0.06 -0.18 -7.96
C LEU A 149 -0.54 0.41 -9.29
N ASP A 150 -0.18 -0.19 -10.43
CA ASP A 150 -0.58 0.31 -11.74
C ASP A 150 -2.01 -0.09 -12.10
N GLU A 151 -2.49 -1.22 -11.57
CA GLU A 151 -3.86 -1.71 -11.70
C GLU A 151 -4.88 -0.84 -10.93
N LEU A 152 -4.43 -0.10 -9.92
CA LEU A 152 -5.32 0.76 -9.13
C LEU A 152 -5.82 1.95 -9.96
N PRO A 153 -7.11 2.29 -9.88
CA PRO A 153 -7.61 3.54 -10.45
C PRO A 153 -7.07 4.75 -9.67
N SER A 154 -6.97 5.88 -10.37
CA SER A 154 -6.65 7.16 -9.75
C SER A 154 -7.88 7.75 -9.03
N PRO A 155 -7.71 8.46 -7.88
CA PRO A 155 -6.47 8.62 -7.12
C PRO A 155 -6.06 7.34 -6.36
N ARG A 156 -4.75 7.07 -6.25
CA ARG A 156 -4.24 5.97 -5.40
C ARG A 156 -3.96 6.49 -4.00
N LEU A 157 -4.37 5.73 -2.98
CA LEU A 157 -4.06 6.00 -1.58
C LEU A 157 -3.05 4.96 -1.08
N MET A 158 -1.87 5.40 -0.65
CA MET A 158 -0.75 4.52 -0.27
C MET A 158 -0.13 4.98 1.06
N CYS A 159 0.67 4.13 1.69
CA CYS A 159 1.36 4.44 2.95
C CYS A 159 2.84 4.08 2.87
N THR A 160 3.68 4.86 3.57
CA THR A 160 5.12 4.64 3.69
C THR A 160 5.60 4.93 5.13
N HIS A 161 6.64 4.21 5.52
CA HIS A 161 7.46 4.42 6.71
C HIS A 161 8.86 4.94 6.38
N MET A 162 9.09 5.29 5.12
CA MET A 162 10.39 5.73 4.66
C MET A 162 10.78 7.02 5.40
N PRO A 163 11.99 7.06 5.99
CA PRO A 163 12.47 8.27 6.63
C PRO A 163 12.60 9.36 5.58
N LEU A 164 12.23 10.59 5.97
CA LEU A 164 12.35 11.76 5.10
C LEU A 164 13.81 12.20 5.03
N VAL A 165 14.65 11.43 4.35
CA VAL A 165 16.06 11.77 4.11
C VAL A 165 16.20 12.16 2.64
N GLY A 166 16.79 13.32 2.39
CA GLY A 166 16.76 14.10 1.14
C GLY A 166 16.56 13.32 -0.17
N ASN A 167 15.53 13.73 -0.92
CA ASN A 167 15.15 13.36 -2.30
C ASN A 167 13.88 12.52 -2.49
N LEU A 168 12.98 12.40 -1.50
CA LEU A 168 11.61 11.99 -1.82
C LEU A 168 10.91 13.13 -2.57
N VAL A 169 10.65 12.94 -3.87
CA VAL A 169 9.86 13.88 -4.69
C VAL A 169 8.49 14.01 -4.04
N ILE A 170 8.25 15.20 -3.46
CA ILE A 170 7.13 15.51 -2.59
C ILE A 170 5.84 15.56 -3.41
N ILE A 171 4.94 14.60 -3.21
CA ILE A 171 3.59 14.62 -3.78
C ILE A 171 2.61 14.69 -2.62
N ARG A 172 1.99 15.87 -2.49
CA ARG A 172 0.98 16.29 -1.50
C ARG A 172 0.90 15.41 -0.24
N HIS A 173 1.69 15.79 0.77
CA HIS A 173 1.64 15.18 2.10
C HIS A 173 0.35 15.53 2.85
N ILE A 174 -0.25 14.53 3.50
CA ILE A 174 -0.85 14.72 4.83
C ILE A 174 0.21 14.26 5.82
N LEU A 175 0.92 15.21 6.43
CA LEU A 175 1.78 14.96 7.57
C LEU A 175 0.91 15.20 8.82
N ILE A 176 0.86 14.23 9.74
CA ILE A 176 0.26 14.41 11.07
C ILE A 176 1.36 14.23 12.10
#